data_AF-A0ABD2I1E8-F1
#
_entry.id   AF-A0ABD2I1E8-F1
#
_cell.length_a   1.000
_cell.length_b   1.000
_cell.length_c   1.000
_cell.angle_alpha   90.00
_cell.angle_beta   90.00
_cell.angle_gamma   90.00
#
_symmetry.space_group_name_H-M   'P 1'
#
loop_
_entity.id
_entity.type
_entity.pdbx_description
1 polymer ?
#
loop_
_entity_poly.entity_id
_entity_poly.type
_entity_poly.pdbx_seq_one_letter_code
_entity_poly.pdbx_strand_id
1 'polypeptide(L)'
;MRWTSVLIASVVWLCIFAQSRPQQKVVLRRRRSTVSATNFVPNDSPNYLYYDVEYHCEALCGAQFARDFEEEFGLSYLTQFFDFPIDPLLSSSPSALSRFCRLVHDRRCCVQRECFVQQMAHSPQSHICLKHREDFERAMNCLNATNAHFHFHAACSKAAKRSIDIDRELAETRGFSATEAANYHQQDLRCRFQACTLHARMQLIDQKCAAGLEADDTRGTVSRYYTDDLELDLAEYGELLNSTRHFPRFCTAFLAQQKKDENVFTSLGTEFAAAYGKALSIFVEEVEKKKQMLTMSN
;
A
#
# COMPACT_ATOMS: atom_id res chain seq x y z
N MET A 1 6.46 -36.61 12.09
CA MET A 1 6.27 -35.75 10.91
C MET A 1 4.96 -36.09 10.19
N ARG A 2 3.78 -35.63 10.67
CA ARG A 2 2.48 -35.78 9.96
C ARG A 2 1.43 -34.74 10.41
N TRP A 3 1.85 -33.51 10.73
CA TRP A 3 0.94 -32.45 11.20
C TRP A 3 0.72 -31.32 10.20
N THR A 4 1.52 -31.23 9.14
CA THR A 4 1.38 -30.16 8.12
C THR A 4 0.21 -30.42 7.15
N SER A 5 -0.12 -31.69 6.85
CA SER A 5 -1.19 -32.02 5.90
C SER A 5 -2.61 -31.78 6.43
N VAL A 6 -2.81 -31.79 7.75
CA VAL A 6 -4.15 -31.60 8.36
C VAL A 6 -4.55 -30.13 8.38
N LEU A 7 -3.59 -29.22 8.62
CA LEU A 7 -3.82 -27.77 8.56
C LEU A 7 -4.15 -27.29 7.15
N ILE A 8 -3.53 -27.90 6.13
CA ILE A 8 -3.73 -27.58 4.71
C ILE A 8 -5.16 -27.93 4.26
N ALA A 9 -5.71 -29.06 4.70
CA ALA A 9 -7.07 -29.44 4.38
C ALA A 9 -8.11 -28.51 5.02
N SER A 10 -7.87 -28.05 6.25
CA SER A 10 -8.81 -27.15 6.97
C SER A 10 -8.91 -25.74 6.38
N VAL A 11 -7.83 -25.15 5.85
CA VAL A 11 -7.88 -23.82 5.23
C VAL A 11 -8.61 -23.88 3.88
N VAL A 12 -8.38 -24.91 3.08
CA VAL A 12 -9.09 -25.14 1.81
C VAL A 12 -10.57 -25.45 2.06
N TRP A 13 -10.89 -26.24 3.09
CA TRP A 13 -12.28 -26.51 3.48
C TRP A 13 -13.04 -25.26 3.93
N LEU A 14 -12.40 -24.36 4.68
CA LEU A 14 -13.02 -23.08 5.09
C LEU A 14 -13.39 -22.20 3.88
N CYS A 15 -12.59 -22.22 2.80
CA CYS A 15 -12.93 -21.54 1.55
C CYS A 15 -14.07 -22.23 0.76
N ILE A 16 -14.25 -23.55 0.92
CA ILE A 16 -15.32 -24.32 0.23
C ILE A 16 -16.70 -24.05 0.83
N PHE A 17 -16.81 -23.84 2.15
CA PHE A 17 -18.11 -23.57 2.80
C PHE A 17 -18.59 -22.12 2.69
N ALA A 18 -17.73 -21.16 2.35
CA ALA A 18 -18.09 -19.74 2.34
C ALA A 18 -18.94 -19.29 1.14
N GLN A 19 -18.96 -20.02 0.01
CA GLN A 19 -19.68 -19.58 -1.20
C GLN A 19 -20.36 -20.73 -1.95
N SER A 20 -21.53 -21.15 -1.46
CA SER A 20 -22.55 -21.76 -2.31
C SER A 20 -23.40 -20.66 -2.97
N ARG A 21 -22.81 -19.89 -3.90
CA ARG A 21 -23.57 -19.04 -4.85
C ARG A 21 -23.32 -19.54 -6.28
N PRO A 22 -24.36 -19.65 -7.12
CA PRO A 22 -24.22 -20.21 -8.47
C PRO A 22 -23.33 -19.32 -9.35
N GLN A 23 -22.37 -19.94 -10.04
CA GLN A 23 -21.51 -19.26 -11.02
C GLN A 23 -22.36 -18.61 -12.11
N GLN A 24 -22.38 -17.27 -12.16
CA GLN A 24 -22.84 -16.57 -13.35
C GLN A 24 -21.72 -16.59 -14.39
N LYS A 25 -22.01 -17.16 -15.57
CA LYS A 25 -21.13 -17.10 -16.74
C LYS A 25 -21.02 -15.65 -17.21
N VAL A 26 -19.90 -15.01 -16.92
CA VAL A 26 -19.59 -13.68 -17.45
C VAL A 26 -19.08 -13.82 -18.88
N VAL A 27 -19.88 -13.38 -19.86
CA VAL A 27 -19.46 -13.22 -21.25
C VAL A 27 -18.65 -11.92 -21.36
N LEU A 28 -17.33 -12.03 -21.36
CA LEU A 28 -16.43 -10.89 -21.63
C LEU A 28 -16.50 -10.52 -23.12
N ARG A 29 -17.16 -9.40 -23.43
CA ARG A 29 -17.21 -8.82 -24.77
C ARG A 29 -15.88 -8.14 -25.09
N ARG A 30 -15.02 -8.85 -25.83
CA ARG A 30 -13.72 -8.41 -26.35
C ARG A 30 -13.84 -7.10 -27.14
N ARG A 31 -13.33 -5.97 -26.62
CA ARG A 31 -13.04 -4.79 -27.46
C ARG A 31 -11.75 -5.06 -28.20
N ARG A 32 -11.86 -5.30 -29.52
CA ARG A 32 -10.73 -5.29 -30.46
C ARG A 32 -10.13 -3.88 -30.47
N SER A 33 -8.91 -3.74 -29.95
CA SER A 33 -8.00 -2.68 -30.39
C SER A 33 -7.16 -3.25 -31.53
N THR A 34 -7.37 -2.70 -32.72
CA THR A 34 -6.54 -2.89 -33.90
C THR A 34 -5.17 -2.27 -33.66
N VAL A 35 -4.14 -3.10 -33.52
CA VAL A 35 -2.73 -2.69 -33.70
C VAL A 35 -2.16 -3.58 -34.80
N SER A 36 -1.64 -2.92 -35.83
CA SER A 36 -1.15 -3.52 -37.06
C SER A 36 -0.11 -4.61 -36.83
N ALA A 37 -0.32 -5.73 -37.50
CA ALA A 37 0.68 -6.78 -37.68
C ALA A 37 1.89 -6.22 -38.45
N THR A 38 3.06 -6.30 -37.84
CA THR A 38 4.31 -6.44 -38.59
C THR A 38 5.01 -7.70 -38.07
N ASN A 39 5.27 -8.60 -39.03
CA ASN A 39 5.81 -9.93 -38.81
C ASN A 39 7.22 -9.85 -38.21
N PHE A 40 7.43 -10.47 -37.07
CA PHE A 40 8.74 -11.02 -36.69
C PHE A 40 8.51 -12.28 -35.87
N VAL A 41 8.90 -13.42 -36.45
CA VAL A 41 9.22 -14.65 -35.72
C VAL A 41 10.74 -14.73 -35.73
N PRO A 42 11.37 -14.97 -34.57
CA PRO A 42 12.13 -16.22 -34.47
C PRO A 42 11.79 -17.01 -33.20
N ASN A 43 11.80 -18.33 -33.39
CA ASN A 43 11.79 -19.37 -32.37
C ASN A 43 12.83 -19.13 -31.28
N ASP A 44 12.38 -19.07 -30.03
CA ASP A 44 12.83 -19.91 -28.90
C ASP A 44 12.21 -19.33 -27.62
N SER A 45 11.03 -19.84 -27.23
CA SER A 45 10.35 -19.39 -26.01
C SER A 45 10.09 -20.55 -25.06
N PRO A 46 10.86 -20.69 -23.96
CA PRO A 46 10.35 -21.31 -22.75
C PRO A 46 9.50 -20.29 -21.98
N ASN A 47 8.37 -20.73 -21.43
CA ASN A 47 7.63 -20.09 -20.31
C ASN A 47 6.76 -18.81 -20.50
N TYR A 48 6.29 -18.44 -21.69
CA TYR A 48 5.31 -17.33 -21.80
C TYR A 48 3.86 -17.69 -21.42
N LEU A 49 3.48 -18.97 -21.47
CA LEU A 49 2.09 -19.42 -21.22
C LEU A 49 1.70 -19.45 -19.73
N TYR A 50 2.67 -19.48 -18.81
CA TYR A 50 2.39 -19.55 -17.37
C TYR A 50 2.10 -18.16 -16.77
N TYR A 51 2.84 -17.14 -17.21
CA TYR A 51 2.64 -15.74 -16.81
C TYR A 51 1.27 -15.18 -17.24
N ASP A 52 0.74 -15.60 -18.39
CA ASP A 52 -0.51 -15.09 -18.95
C ASP A 52 -1.75 -15.65 -18.21
N VAL A 53 -1.63 -16.82 -17.57
CA VAL A 53 -2.72 -17.47 -16.82
C VAL A 53 -2.81 -16.91 -15.39
N GLU A 54 -1.68 -16.69 -14.71
CA GLU A 54 -1.65 -16.09 -13.36
C GLU A 54 -2.19 -14.64 -13.36
N TYR A 55 -1.79 -13.83 -14.35
CA TYR A 55 -2.32 -12.46 -14.48
C TYR A 55 -3.84 -12.45 -14.75
N HIS A 56 -4.35 -13.45 -15.47
CA HIS A 56 -5.76 -13.50 -15.83
C HIS A 56 -6.63 -13.88 -14.64
N CYS A 57 -6.21 -14.86 -13.82
CA CYS A 57 -6.99 -15.29 -12.66
C CYS A 57 -6.94 -14.25 -11.52
N GLU A 58 -5.81 -13.58 -11.30
CA GLU A 58 -5.72 -12.50 -10.30
C GLU A 58 -6.61 -11.31 -10.69
N ALA A 59 -6.63 -10.94 -11.97
CA ALA A 59 -7.51 -9.91 -12.49
C ALA A 59 -8.99 -10.28 -12.34
N LEU A 60 -9.36 -11.54 -12.58
CA LEU A 60 -10.74 -12.03 -12.37
C LEU A 60 -11.16 -11.93 -10.90
N CYS A 61 -10.32 -12.40 -9.98
CA CYS A 61 -10.60 -12.32 -8.55
C CYS A 61 -10.58 -10.87 -8.02
N GLY A 62 -9.69 -10.02 -8.54
CA GLY A 62 -9.68 -8.58 -8.25
C GLY A 62 -10.94 -7.86 -8.74
N ALA A 63 -11.42 -8.19 -9.93
CA ALA A 63 -12.66 -7.64 -10.48
C ALA A 63 -13.91 -8.11 -9.70
N GLN A 64 -13.92 -9.36 -9.21
CA GLN A 64 -14.98 -9.85 -8.32
C GLN A 64 -14.95 -9.09 -6.99
N PHE A 65 -13.78 -8.98 -6.37
CA PHE A 65 -13.61 -8.22 -5.13
C PHE A 65 -14.09 -6.76 -5.25
N ALA A 66 -13.72 -6.06 -6.33
CA ALA A 66 -14.15 -4.68 -6.55
C ALA A 66 -15.68 -4.53 -6.67
N ARG A 67 -16.34 -5.48 -7.34
CA ARG A 67 -17.82 -5.50 -7.42
C ARG A 67 -18.47 -5.78 -6.07
N ASP A 68 -17.96 -6.77 -5.34
CA ASP A 68 -18.52 -7.12 -4.03
C ASP A 68 -18.30 -5.99 -3.02
N PHE A 69 -17.18 -5.26 -3.12
CA PHE A 69 -16.94 -4.05 -2.36
C PHE A 69 -17.96 -2.96 -2.69
N GLU A 70 -18.22 -2.71 -3.98
CA GLU A 70 -19.24 -1.76 -4.42
C GLU A 70 -20.64 -2.14 -3.91
N GLU A 71 -21.00 -3.42 -3.91
CA GLU A 71 -22.27 -3.92 -3.37
C GLU A 71 -22.36 -3.73 -1.85
N GLU A 72 -21.28 -4.03 -1.12
CA GLU A 72 -21.26 -3.99 0.35
C GLU A 72 -21.22 -2.56 0.92
N PHE A 73 -20.51 -1.65 0.25
CA PHE A 73 -20.22 -0.31 0.75
C PHE A 73 -20.87 0.82 -0.05
N GLY A 74 -21.43 0.55 -1.23
CA GLY A 74 -22.01 1.57 -2.11
C GLY A 74 -20.97 2.57 -2.65
N LEU A 75 -19.68 2.20 -2.63
CA LEU A 75 -18.54 3.01 -3.04
C LEU A 75 -17.67 2.23 -4.02
N SER A 76 -17.16 2.90 -5.05
CA SER A 76 -16.26 2.27 -6.00
C SER A 76 -14.89 2.01 -5.39
N TYR A 77 -14.51 0.73 -5.31
CA TYR A 77 -13.18 0.35 -4.84
C TYR A 77 -12.06 1.00 -5.67
N LEU A 78 -12.26 1.14 -6.99
CA LEU A 78 -11.22 1.62 -7.91
C LEU A 78 -11.08 3.15 -7.95
N THR A 79 -12.10 3.90 -7.53
CA THR A 79 -12.14 5.36 -7.74
C THR A 79 -12.47 6.17 -6.49
N GLN A 80 -13.03 5.54 -5.46
CA GLN A 80 -13.52 6.22 -4.26
C GLN A 80 -12.90 5.69 -2.97
N PHE A 81 -12.30 4.51 -2.99
CA PHE A 81 -11.57 3.94 -1.85
C PHE A 81 -10.07 4.16 -2.01
N PHE A 82 -9.41 4.55 -0.93
CA PHE A 82 -7.96 4.68 -0.90
C PHE A 82 -7.35 3.52 -0.14
N ASP A 83 -6.63 2.64 -0.84
CA ASP A 83 -5.83 1.63 -0.15
C ASP A 83 -4.82 2.31 0.77
N PHE A 84 -4.23 3.43 0.33
CA PHE A 84 -3.27 4.24 1.08
C PHE A 84 -3.54 5.75 0.92
N PRO A 85 -3.47 6.53 2.02
CA PRO A 85 -3.38 6.09 3.41
C PRO A 85 -4.69 5.43 3.85
N ILE A 86 -4.68 4.71 4.99
CA ILE A 86 -5.83 3.95 5.51
C ILE A 86 -7.12 4.78 5.41
N ASP A 87 -8.05 4.31 4.57
CA ASP A 87 -9.34 4.95 4.29
C ASP A 87 -10.19 5.11 5.57
N PRO A 88 -10.91 6.24 5.76
CA PRO A 88 -11.79 6.44 6.91
C PRO A 88 -12.88 5.38 7.02
N LEU A 89 -13.31 4.81 5.89
CA LEU A 89 -14.33 3.77 5.83
C LEU A 89 -13.97 2.61 6.78
N LEU A 90 -12.71 2.19 6.79
CA LEU A 90 -12.26 1.06 7.60
C LEU A 90 -12.28 1.33 9.09
N SER A 91 -12.10 2.61 9.49
CA SER A 91 -12.11 3.02 10.89
C SER A 91 -13.45 3.55 11.37
N SER A 92 -14.44 3.68 10.48
CA SER A 92 -15.75 4.26 10.80
C SER A 92 -16.55 3.43 11.82
N SER A 93 -16.37 2.10 11.81
CA SER A 93 -17.02 1.18 12.74
C SER A 93 -16.36 -0.20 12.72
N PRO A 94 -16.45 -1.00 13.81
CA PRO A 94 -15.99 -2.39 13.82
C PRO A 94 -16.65 -3.26 12.75
N SER A 95 -17.91 -2.98 12.40
CA SER A 95 -18.64 -3.72 11.36
C SER A 95 -18.14 -3.39 9.96
N ALA A 96 -17.67 -2.16 9.70
CA ALA A 96 -17.05 -1.81 8.42
C ALA A 96 -15.74 -2.58 8.20
N LEU A 97 -14.84 -2.59 9.19
CA LEU A 97 -13.60 -3.38 9.13
C LEU A 97 -13.89 -4.88 8.95
N SER A 98 -14.85 -5.43 9.72
CA SER A 98 -15.21 -6.85 9.62
C SER A 98 -15.74 -7.23 8.24
N ARG A 99 -16.61 -6.38 7.65
CA ARG A 99 -17.14 -6.58 6.29
C ARG A 99 -16.04 -6.49 5.25
N PHE A 100 -15.16 -5.49 5.34
CA PHE A 100 -14.02 -5.35 4.44
C PHE A 100 -13.11 -6.57 4.50
N CYS A 101 -12.74 -7.01 5.70
CA CYS A 101 -11.88 -8.18 5.86
C CYS A 101 -12.52 -9.48 5.40
N ARG A 102 -13.84 -9.63 5.51
CA ARG A 102 -14.56 -10.74 4.86
C ARG A 102 -14.33 -10.74 3.35
N LEU A 103 -14.48 -9.59 2.68
CA LEU A 103 -14.23 -9.48 1.24
C LEU A 103 -12.78 -9.80 0.86
N VAL A 104 -11.81 -9.37 1.69
CA VAL A 104 -10.39 -9.71 1.49
C VAL A 104 -10.14 -11.22 1.65
N HIS A 105 -10.80 -11.88 2.61
CA HIS A 105 -10.76 -13.34 2.74
C HIS A 105 -11.42 -14.04 1.53
N ASP A 106 -12.55 -13.56 1.04
CA ASP A 106 -13.22 -14.11 -0.14
C ASP A 106 -12.34 -13.97 -1.39
N ARG A 107 -11.68 -12.82 -1.56
CA ARG A 107 -10.66 -12.60 -2.61
C ARG A 107 -9.51 -13.59 -2.50
N ARG A 108 -8.98 -13.80 -1.29
CA ARG A 108 -7.92 -14.81 -1.05
C ARG A 108 -8.37 -16.20 -1.48
N CYS A 109 -9.56 -16.61 -1.07
CA CYS A 109 -10.11 -17.91 -1.45
C CYS A 109 -10.28 -18.04 -2.97
N CYS A 110 -10.72 -16.98 -3.65
CA CYS A 110 -10.78 -16.95 -5.11
C CYS A 110 -9.39 -17.15 -5.72
N VAL A 111 -8.40 -16.35 -5.31
CA VAL A 111 -7.03 -16.43 -5.84
C VAL A 111 -6.42 -17.82 -5.60
N GLN A 112 -6.57 -18.38 -4.41
CA GLN A 112 -6.07 -19.73 -4.12
C GLN A 112 -6.72 -20.82 -4.98
N ARG A 113 -8.01 -20.68 -5.30
CA ARG A 113 -8.77 -21.66 -6.09
C ARG A 113 -8.53 -21.51 -7.59
N GLU A 114 -8.53 -20.29 -8.10
CA GLU A 114 -8.49 -20.00 -9.54
C GLU A 114 -7.05 -19.87 -10.06
N CYS A 115 -6.10 -19.41 -9.22
CA CYS A 115 -4.69 -19.23 -9.60
C CYS A 115 -3.77 -20.34 -9.09
N PHE A 116 -4.27 -21.28 -8.28
CA PHE A 116 -3.47 -22.35 -7.66
C PHE A 116 -2.27 -21.85 -6.82
N VAL A 117 -2.26 -20.57 -6.42
CA VAL A 117 -1.24 -19.99 -5.54
C VAL A 117 -1.60 -20.25 -4.08
N GLN A 118 -0.61 -20.65 -3.28
CA GLN A 118 -0.84 -20.96 -1.86
C GLN A 118 -0.90 -19.71 -1.00
N GLN A 119 -0.12 -18.69 -1.37
CA GLN A 119 0.01 -17.45 -0.63
C GLN A 119 -0.42 -16.29 -1.52
N MET A 120 -1.23 -15.40 -0.96
CA MET A 120 -1.55 -14.14 -1.62
C MET A 120 -0.32 -13.23 -1.61
N ALA A 121 -0.11 -12.53 -2.71
CA ALA A 121 0.81 -11.40 -2.74
C ALA A 121 0.46 -10.41 -1.63
N HIS A 122 1.51 -9.87 -1.01
CA HIS A 122 1.33 -8.87 0.02
C HIS A 122 0.77 -7.58 -0.60
N SER A 123 -0.08 -6.89 0.16
CA SER A 123 -0.87 -5.73 -0.29
C SER A 123 -1.44 -5.02 0.93
N PRO A 124 -1.84 -3.73 0.82
CA PRO A 124 -2.49 -3.01 1.91
C PRO A 124 -3.69 -3.76 2.50
N GLN A 125 -4.52 -4.37 1.66
CA GLN A 125 -5.66 -5.18 2.09
C GLN A 125 -5.24 -6.40 2.94
N SER A 126 -4.25 -7.16 2.47
CA SER A 126 -3.75 -8.34 3.18
C SER A 126 -3.04 -7.97 4.49
N HIS A 127 -2.35 -6.82 4.52
CA HIS A 127 -1.76 -6.28 5.73
C HIS A 127 -2.84 -6.08 6.80
N ILE A 128 -3.88 -5.33 6.47
CA ILE A 128 -4.96 -4.99 7.41
C ILE A 128 -5.69 -6.26 7.86
N CYS A 129 -6.12 -7.10 6.93
CA CYS A 129 -7.11 -8.12 7.24
C CYS A 129 -6.53 -9.51 7.53
N LEU A 130 -5.38 -9.86 6.95
CA LEU A 130 -4.81 -11.19 7.08
C LEU A 130 -3.65 -11.24 8.08
N LYS A 131 -2.94 -10.12 8.28
CA LYS A 131 -1.76 -10.05 9.15
C LYS A 131 -2.03 -9.30 10.47
N HIS A 132 -2.70 -8.14 10.41
CA HIS A 132 -2.74 -7.19 11.53
C HIS A 132 -4.14 -6.79 11.96
N ARG A 133 -5.16 -7.61 11.68
CA ARG A 133 -6.56 -7.26 11.95
C ARG A 133 -6.79 -6.83 13.40
N GLU A 134 -6.26 -7.58 14.35
CA GLU A 134 -6.41 -7.30 15.78
C GLU A 134 -5.78 -5.95 16.17
N ASP A 135 -4.67 -5.56 15.53
CA ASP A 135 -4.00 -4.28 15.79
C ASP A 135 -4.88 -3.10 15.30
N PHE A 136 -5.58 -3.28 14.18
CA PHE A 136 -6.57 -2.30 13.69
C PHE A 136 -7.81 -2.23 14.55
N GLU A 137 -8.30 -3.36 15.07
CA GLU A 137 -9.45 -3.42 15.98
C GLU A 137 -9.14 -2.71 17.30
N ARG A 138 -7.94 -2.88 17.88
CA ARG A 138 -7.52 -2.19 19.11
C ARG A 138 -7.30 -0.69 18.91
N ALA A 139 -6.86 -0.27 17.72
CA ALA A 139 -6.61 1.13 17.38
C ALA A 139 -7.86 1.90 16.88
N MET A 140 -9.01 1.25 16.80
CA MET A 140 -10.18 1.71 16.03
C MET A 140 -10.67 3.12 16.40
N ASN A 141 -10.87 3.46 17.69
CA ASN A 141 -11.47 4.75 18.03
C ASN A 141 -10.50 5.89 17.76
N CYS A 142 -9.22 5.71 18.09
CA CYS A 142 -8.18 6.68 17.78
C CYS A 142 -7.95 6.83 16.26
N LEU A 143 -7.97 5.74 15.48
CA LEU A 143 -7.95 5.81 14.01
C LEU A 143 -9.12 6.65 13.48
N ASN A 144 -10.32 6.44 14.02
CA ASN A 144 -11.50 7.21 13.63
C ASN A 144 -11.38 8.71 13.98
N ALA A 145 -10.92 9.02 15.20
CA ALA A 145 -10.70 10.41 15.64
C ALA A 145 -9.67 11.15 14.77
N THR A 146 -8.73 10.41 14.18
CA THR A 146 -7.64 10.92 13.33
C THR A 146 -7.94 10.85 11.83
N ASN A 147 -9.19 10.57 11.43
CA ASN A 147 -9.64 10.63 10.02
C ASN A 147 -9.49 12.01 9.37
N ALA A 148 -9.37 13.07 10.16
CA ALA A 148 -9.04 14.41 9.66
C ALA A 148 -7.68 14.49 8.94
N HIS A 149 -6.85 13.44 8.98
CA HIS A 149 -5.55 13.44 8.31
C HIS A 149 -5.64 13.68 6.79
N PHE A 150 -6.75 13.32 6.14
CA PHE A 150 -6.99 13.60 4.72
C PHE A 150 -6.97 15.10 4.38
N HIS A 151 -7.27 15.99 5.35
CA HIS A 151 -7.15 17.42 5.15
C HIS A 151 -5.71 17.89 4.91
N PHE A 152 -4.71 17.08 5.28
CA PHE A 152 -3.30 17.36 5.03
C PHE A 152 -2.81 16.87 3.68
N HIS A 153 -3.60 16.15 2.87
CA HIS A 153 -3.13 15.62 1.58
C HIS A 153 -2.63 16.71 0.63
N ALA A 154 -3.35 17.82 0.51
CA ALA A 154 -2.91 18.94 -0.33
C ALA A 154 -1.59 19.55 0.19
N ALA A 155 -1.47 19.70 1.52
CA ALA A 155 -0.26 20.21 2.16
C ALA A 155 0.92 19.25 1.95
N CYS A 156 0.71 17.95 2.15
CA CYS A 156 1.73 16.93 1.96
C CYS A 156 2.12 16.73 0.49
N SER A 157 1.20 16.86 -0.47
CA SER A 157 1.53 16.86 -1.89
C SER A 157 2.44 18.03 -2.26
N LYS A 158 2.15 19.23 -1.73
CA LYS A 158 3.00 20.41 -1.90
C LYS A 158 4.35 20.25 -1.20
N ALA A 159 4.35 19.74 0.03
CA ALA A 159 5.56 19.54 0.81
C ALA A 159 6.48 18.49 0.18
N ALA A 160 5.93 17.40 -0.34
CA ALA A 160 6.66 16.37 -1.07
C ALA A 160 7.42 16.98 -2.25
N LYS A 161 6.73 17.71 -3.13
CA LYS A 161 7.35 18.42 -4.27
C LYS A 161 8.42 19.42 -3.84
N ARG A 162 8.15 20.22 -2.80
CA ARG A 162 9.10 21.21 -2.25
C ARG A 162 10.34 20.57 -1.63
N SER A 163 10.22 19.35 -1.12
CA SER A 163 11.31 18.67 -0.42
C SER A 163 12.30 17.97 -1.34
N ILE A 164 12.00 17.85 -2.63
CA ILE A 164 12.89 17.23 -3.62
C ILE A 164 14.19 18.01 -3.71
N ASP A 165 15.28 17.26 -3.69
CA ASP A 165 16.61 17.78 -3.97
C ASP A 165 16.96 17.46 -5.43
N ILE A 166 16.63 18.39 -6.33
CA ILE A 166 16.70 18.16 -7.79
C ILE A 166 18.13 17.84 -8.22
N ASP A 167 19.13 18.54 -7.67
CA ASP A 167 20.54 18.30 -8.02
C ASP A 167 20.98 16.89 -7.61
N ARG A 168 20.51 16.42 -6.45
CA ARG A 168 20.78 15.05 -5.99
C ARG A 168 20.06 14.02 -6.84
N GLU A 169 18.78 14.24 -7.14
CA GLU A 169 17.98 13.34 -7.98
C GLU A 169 18.62 13.18 -9.38
N LEU A 170 19.08 14.28 -9.98
CA LEU A 170 19.80 14.25 -11.26
C LEU A 170 21.13 13.49 -11.19
N ALA A 171 21.82 13.53 -10.04
CA ALA A 171 23.03 12.76 -9.83
C ALA A 171 22.73 11.25 -9.68
N GLU A 172 21.65 10.89 -8.99
CA GLU A 172 21.22 9.52 -8.72
C GLU A 172 20.63 8.84 -9.96
N THR A 173 19.92 9.59 -10.79
CA THR A 173 19.32 9.12 -12.05
C THR A 173 20.27 9.21 -13.24
N ARG A 174 21.56 9.51 -13.01
CA ARG A 174 22.54 9.59 -14.10
C ARG A 174 22.68 8.25 -14.81
N GLY A 175 22.37 8.23 -16.10
CA GLY A 175 22.42 7.03 -16.94
C GLY A 175 21.09 6.27 -17.01
N PHE A 176 20.04 6.75 -16.33
CA PHE A 176 18.70 6.23 -16.50
C PHE A 176 18.14 6.67 -17.86
N SER A 177 17.30 5.83 -18.47
CA SER A 177 16.41 6.26 -19.53
C SER A 177 15.39 7.29 -19.00
N ALA A 178 14.73 8.01 -19.92
CA ALA A 178 13.70 8.97 -19.54
C ALA A 178 12.56 8.33 -18.73
N THR A 179 12.20 7.08 -19.06
CA THR A 179 11.14 6.33 -18.35
C THR A 179 11.60 5.91 -16.95
N GLU A 180 12.83 5.41 -16.80
CA GLU A 180 13.38 5.07 -15.49
C GLU A 180 13.54 6.29 -14.58
N ALA A 181 13.99 7.43 -15.13
CA ALA A 181 14.08 8.68 -14.38
C ALA A 181 12.70 9.19 -13.94
N ALA A 182 11.69 9.09 -14.81
CA ALA A 182 10.32 9.44 -14.46
C ALA A 182 9.76 8.52 -13.35
N ASN A 183 10.00 7.21 -13.44
CA ASN A 183 9.57 6.25 -12.42
C ASN A 183 10.27 6.52 -11.08
N TYR A 184 11.58 6.79 -11.10
CA TYR A 184 12.34 7.20 -9.92
C TYR A 184 11.73 8.44 -9.26
N HIS A 185 11.47 9.48 -10.04
CA HIS A 185 10.86 10.72 -9.56
C HIS A 185 9.48 10.49 -8.92
N GLN A 186 8.62 9.68 -9.56
CA GLN A 186 7.29 9.36 -9.03
C GLN A 186 7.38 8.57 -7.72
N GLN A 187 8.31 7.62 -7.62
CA GLN A 187 8.52 6.87 -6.39
C GLN A 187 9.09 7.74 -5.27
N ASP A 188 10.01 8.66 -5.58
CA ASP A 188 10.56 9.61 -4.60
C ASP A 188 9.46 10.52 -4.05
N LEU A 189 8.60 11.04 -4.94
CA LEU A 189 7.42 11.82 -4.58
C LEU A 189 6.46 11.03 -3.68
N ARG A 190 6.19 9.76 -4.01
CA ARG A 190 5.32 8.89 -3.22
C ARG A 190 5.86 8.72 -1.81
N CYS A 191 7.12 8.36 -1.63
CA CYS A 191 7.73 8.18 -0.32
C CYS A 191 7.72 9.47 0.52
N ARG A 192 7.96 10.62 -0.10
CA ARG A 192 7.88 11.93 0.58
C ARG A 192 6.46 12.25 1.02
N PHE A 193 5.48 11.96 0.17
CA PHE A 193 4.08 12.12 0.50
C PHE A 193 3.70 11.20 1.69
N GLN A 194 4.06 9.92 1.64
CA GLN A 194 3.86 8.95 2.72
C GLN A 194 4.52 9.43 4.03
N ALA A 195 5.76 9.89 3.99
CA ALA A 195 6.45 10.40 5.17
C ALA A 195 5.73 11.62 5.78
N CYS A 196 5.25 12.54 4.94
CA CYS A 196 4.47 13.68 5.41
C CYS A 196 3.11 13.28 5.99
N THR A 197 2.36 12.39 5.33
CA THR A 197 1.04 11.97 5.83
C THR A 197 1.17 11.17 7.13
N LEU A 198 2.22 10.35 7.26
CA LEU A 198 2.55 9.69 8.52
C LEU A 198 2.80 10.72 9.62
N HIS A 199 3.65 11.72 9.35
CA HIS A 199 3.96 12.77 10.32
C HIS A 199 2.69 13.53 10.77
N ALA A 200 1.86 13.94 9.82
CA ALA A 200 0.59 14.62 10.11
C ALA A 200 -0.35 13.74 10.94
N ARG A 201 -0.43 12.43 10.62
CA ARG A 201 -1.27 11.49 11.36
C ARG A 201 -0.75 11.24 12.78
N MET A 202 0.56 11.16 12.98
CA MET A 202 1.16 11.05 14.32
C MET A 202 0.82 12.26 15.20
N GLN A 203 0.91 13.48 14.65
CA GLN A 203 0.50 14.68 15.38
C GLN A 203 -0.99 14.66 15.73
N LEU A 204 -1.85 14.16 14.84
CA LEU A 204 -3.28 14.02 15.14
C LEU A 204 -3.54 12.98 16.24
N ILE A 205 -2.79 11.87 16.28
CA ILE A 205 -2.88 10.89 17.35
C ILE A 205 -2.53 11.55 18.69
N ASP A 206 -1.43 12.30 18.74
CA ASP A 206 -1.00 13.00 19.96
C ASP A 206 -2.02 14.05 20.44
N GLN A 207 -2.75 14.68 19.51
CA GLN A 207 -3.73 15.72 19.83
C GLN A 207 -5.11 15.17 20.20
N LYS A 208 -5.54 14.09 19.56
CA LYS A 208 -6.94 13.64 19.60
C LYS A 208 -7.16 12.36 20.38
N CYS A 209 -6.12 11.56 20.60
CA CYS A 209 -6.24 10.30 21.30
C CYS A 209 -5.82 10.47 22.76
N ALA A 210 -6.60 9.89 23.66
CA ALA A 210 -6.25 9.89 25.08
C ALA A 210 -4.91 9.17 25.27
N ALA A 211 -4.02 9.76 26.06
CA ALA A 211 -2.75 9.13 26.39
C ALA A 211 -3.01 7.76 27.07
N GLY A 212 -2.25 6.74 26.68
CA GLY A 212 -2.39 5.38 27.17
C GLY A 212 -2.36 4.35 26.04
N LEU A 213 -2.83 3.14 26.37
CA LEU A 213 -2.66 1.95 25.54
C LEU A 213 -3.23 2.11 24.12
N GLU A 214 -4.40 2.73 23.96
CA GLU A 214 -5.01 2.91 22.63
C GLU A 214 -4.19 3.84 21.72
N ALA A 215 -3.62 4.92 22.27
CA ALA A 215 -2.77 5.81 21.49
C ALA A 215 -1.47 5.11 21.06
N ASP A 216 -0.87 4.32 21.95
CA ASP A 216 0.34 3.54 21.65
C ASP A 216 0.08 2.44 20.61
N ASP A 217 -1.01 1.68 20.77
CA ASP A 217 -1.48 0.71 19.78
C ASP A 217 -1.70 1.40 18.42
N THR A 218 -2.33 2.58 18.40
CA THR A 218 -2.58 3.30 17.15
C THR A 218 -1.29 3.80 16.49
N ARG A 219 -0.32 4.32 17.26
CA ARG A 219 0.99 4.68 16.73
C ARG A 219 1.67 3.47 16.11
N GLY A 220 1.66 2.33 16.80
CA GLY A 220 2.22 1.07 16.32
C GLY A 220 1.56 0.60 15.03
N THR A 221 0.23 0.56 15.00
CA THR A 221 -0.56 0.14 13.83
C THR A 221 -0.30 1.04 12.62
N VAL A 222 -0.36 2.36 12.79
CA VAL A 222 -0.13 3.30 11.68
C VAL A 222 1.32 3.25 11.18
N SER A 223 2.31 3.27 12.09
CA SER A 223 3.72 3.21 11.68
C SER A 223 4.05 1.91 10.95
N ARG A 224 3.56 0.77 11.45
CA ARG A 224 3.76 -0.52 10.78
C ARG A 224 3.09 -0.56 9.42
N TYR A 225 1.84 -0.10 9.32
CA TYR A 225 1.12 -0.05 8.04
C TYR A 225 1.89 0.74 6.96
N TYR A 226 2.48 1.88 7.34
CA TYR A 226 3.33 2.67 6.43
C TYR A 226 4.67 2.00 6.10
N THR A 227 5.24 1.27 7.06
CA THR A 227 6.50 0.53 6.88
C THR A 227 6.30 -0.61 5.90
N ASP A 228 5.27 -1.43 6.10
CA ASP A 228 4.95 -2.57 5.25
C ASP A 228 4.62 -2.15 3.82
N ASP A 229 3.89 -1.04 3.61
CA ASP A 229 3.64 -0.48 2.26
C ASP A 229 4.94 -0.07 1.55
N LEU A 230 5.90 0.46 2.31
CA LEU A 230 7.21 0.85 1.77
C LEU A 230 8.12 -0.36 1.51
N GLU A 231 8.00 -1.42 2.30
CA GLU A 231 8.68 -2.70 2.03
C GLU A 231 8.13 -3.39 0.79
N LEU A 232 6.82 -3.31 0.56
CA LEU A 232 6.19 -3.74 -0.69
C LEU A 232 6.76 -3.00 -1.89
N ASP A 233 6.78 -1.67 -1.82
CA ASP A 233 7.37 -0.85 -2.87
C ASP A 233 8.84 -1.21 -3.11
N LEU A 234 9.62 -1.44 -2.05
CA LEU A 234 11.02 -1.86 -2.17
C LEU A 234 11.16 -3.23 -2.85
N ALA A 235 10.30 -4.19 -2.52
CA ALA A 235 10.32 -5.53 -3.13
C ALA A 235 9.95 -5.45 -4.62
N GLU A 236 8.86 -4.76 -4.96
CA GLU A 236 8.41 -4.58 -6.34
C GLU A 236 9.46 -3.85 -7.20
N TYR A 237 10.03 -2.75 -6.69
CA TYR A 237 11.08 -2.02 -7.40
C TYR A 237 12.40 -2.81 -7.48
N GLY A 238 12.71 -3.62 -6.47
CA GLY A 238 13.90 -4.48 -6.46
C GLY A 238 13.84 -5.59 -7.50
N GLU A 239 12.66 -6.20 -7.68
CA GLU A 239 12.44 -7.26 -8.67
C GLU A 239 12.40 -6.74 -10.11
N LEU A 240 11.80 -5.57 -10.34
CA LEU A 240 11.67 -5.00 -11.69
C LEU A 240 13.00 -4.58 -12.33
N LEU A 241 14.02 -4.28 -11.53
CA LEU A 241 15.23 -3.59 -12.02
C LEU A 241 16.52 -4.38 -11.86
N ASN A 242 16.47 -5.57 -11.24
CA ASN A 242 17.64 -6.45 -11.02
C ASN A 242 18.85 -5.70 -10.38
N SER A 243 18.56 -4.60 -9.68
CA SER A 243 19.50 -3.57 -9.26
C SER A 243 18.87 -2.73 -8.15
N THR A 244 19.43 -2.80 -6.95
CA THR A 244 19.04 -1.98 -5.79
C THR A 244 19.36 -0.49 -5.96
N ARG A 245 20.02 -0.07 -7.06
CA ARG A 245 20.38 1.33 -7.32
C ARG A 245 19.20 2.23 -7.70
N HIS A 246 18.02 1.66 -7.98
CA HIS A 246 16.88 2.41 -8.51
C HIS A 246 15.80 2.73 -7.48
N PHE A 247 15.91 2.23 -6.25
CA PHE A 247 14.98 2.63 -5.19
C PHE A 247 15.39 4.01 -4.65
N PRO A 248 14.46 4.98 -4.55
CA PRO A 248 14.87 6.34 -4.20
C PRO A 248 15.53 6.44 -2.84
N ARG A 249 16.55 7.29 -2.77
CA ARG A 249 17.34 7.49 -1.56
C ARG A 249 16.47 7.94 -0.38
N PHE A 250 15.50 8.82 -0.63
CA PHE A 250 14.57 9.27 0.40
C PHE A 250 13.72 8.12 0.94
N CYS A 251 13.21 7.25 0.06
CA CYS A 251 12.45 6.07 0.45
C CYS A 251 13.29 5.16 1.37
N THR A 252 14.55 4.93 1.01
CA THR A 252 15.49 4.16 1.85
C THR A 252 15.71 4.82 3.21
N ALA A 253 15.91 6.13 3.24
CA ALA A 253 16.06 6.91 4.47
C ALA A 253 14.80 6.79 5.36
N PHE A 254 13.63 6.91 4.75
CA PHE A 254 12.35 6.85 5.42
C PHE A 254 12.09 5.46 6.02
N LEU A 255 12.35 4.38 5.26
CA LEU A 255 12.21 3.02 5.74
C LEU A 255 13.14 2.74 6.93
N ALA A 256 14.40 3.16 6.82
CA ALA A 256 15.36 3.03 7.91
C ALA A 256 14.93 3.79 9.17
N GLN A 257 14.39 5.00 8.99
CA GLN A 257 13.87 5.80 10.09
C GLN A 257 12.66 5.12 10.77
N GLN A 258 11.80 4.43 10.02
CA GLN A 258 10.68 3.70 10.60
C GLN A 258 11.13 2.47 11.39
N LYS A 259 12.12 1.74 10.88
CA LYS A 259 12.59 0.50 11.51
C LYS A 259 13.36 0.71 12.80
N LYS A 260 13.93 1.91 13.02
CA LYS A 260 14.79 2.25 14.18
C LYS A 260 15.59 1.05 14.70
N ASP A 261 16.37 0.43 13.81
CA ASP A 261 17.50 -0.35 14.27
C ASP A 261 18.55 0.67 14.74
N GLU A 262 18.76 0.78 16.05
CA GLU A 262 19.80 1.67 16.63
C GLU A 262 21.19 1.38 16.04
N ASN A 263 21.42 0.14 15.58
CA ASN A 263 22.64 -0.31 14.92
C ASN A 263 22.71 0.01 13.41
N VAL A 264 21.58 0.25 12.75
CA VAL A 264 21.51 0.60 11.32
C VAL A 264 21.51 2.12 11.14
N PHE A 265 20.98 2.89 12.10
CA PHE A 265 21.08 4.36 12.08
C PHE A 265 22.52 4.87 12.31
N THR A 266 23.36 4.08 12.96
CA THR A 266 24.79 4.36 13.11
C THR A 266 25.61 4.00 11.86
N SER A 267 25.11 3.12 10.98
CA SER A 267 25.79 2.74 9.72
C SER A 267 25.20 3.38 8.45
N LEU A 268 23.90 3.73 8.44
CA LEU A 268 23.26 4.54 7.41
C LEU A 268 23.63 5.99 7.67
N GLY A 269 24.72 6.40 7.05
CA GLY A 269 25.45 7.63 7.35
C GLY A 269 24.61 8.90 7.49
N THR A 270 25.23 9.89 8.12
CA THR A 270 24.77 11.27 8.35
C THR A 270 23.98 11.89 7.20
N GLU A 271 24.28 11.51 5.95
CA GLU A 271 23.57 11.95 4.75
C GLU A 271 22.11 11.47 4.64
N PHE A 272 21.75 10.24 5.05
CA PHE A 272 20.36 9.76 5.02
C PHE A 272 19.51 10.48 6.07
N ALA A 273 20.07 10.64 7.28
CA ALA A 273 19.47 11.43 8.33
C ALA A 273 19.29 12.89 7.92
N ALA A 274 20.26 13.48 7.22
CA ALA A 274 20.17 14.84 6.69
C ALA A 274 19.09 14.98 5.61
N ALA A 275 18.98 14.03 4.68
CA ALA A 275 17.95 14.03 3.64
C ALA A 275 16.54 13.95 4.24
N TYR A 276 16.33 13.05 5.20
CA TYR A 276 15.05 12.95 5.90
C TYR A 276 14.76 14.18 6.75
N GLY A 277 15.74 14.68 7.50
CA GLY A 277 15.61 15.85 8.37
C GLY A 277 15.26 17.14 7.61
N LYS A 278 15.88 17.37 6.45
CA LYS A 278 15.55 18.51 5.57
C LYS A 278 14.11 18.43 5.06
N ALA A 279 13.64 17.25 4.66
CA ALA A 279 12.26 17.07 4.23
C ALA A 279 11.28 17.27 5.39
N LEU A 280 11.61 16.74 6.58
CA LEU A 280 10.77 16.83 7.77
C LEU A 280 10.51 18.27 8.18
N SER A 281 11.49 19.18 8.08
CA SER A 281 11.26 20.60 8.39
C SER A 281 10.25 21.26 7.44
N ILE A 282 10.28 20.91 6.15
CA ILE A 282 9.30 21.36 5.15
C ILE A 282 7.92 20.75 5.43
N PHE A 283 7.88 19.48 5.84
CA PHE A 283 6.62 18.80 6.20
C PHE A 283 5.95 19.48 7.39
N VAL A 284 6.71 19.76 8.45
CA VAL A 284 6.24 20.50 9.63
C VAL A 284 5.70 21.87 9.22
N GLU A 285 6.44 22.62 8.39
CA GLU A 285 6.03 23.94 7.92
C GLU A 285 4.66 23.91 7.20
N GLU A 286 4.48 23.01 6.23
CA GLU A 286 3.23 22.94 5.45
C GLU A 286 2.05 22.37 6.26
N VAL A 287 2.30 21.41 7.15
CA VAL A 287 1.26 20.83 8.03
C VAL A 287 0.77 21.89 9.03
N GLU A 288 1.67 22.64 9.67
CA GLU A 288 1.29 23.68 10.63
C GLU A 288 0.55 24.85 9.95
N LYS A 289 0.99 25.27 8.76
CA LYS A 289 0.24 26.23 7.94
C LYS A 289 -1.17 25.75 7.66
N LYS A 290 -1.34 24.48 7.31
CA LYS A 290 -2.66 23.91 7.04
C LYS A 290 -3.54 23.86 8.30
N LYS A 291 -2.96 23.51 9.47
CA LYS A 291 -3.68 23.55 10.75
C LYS A 291 -4.22 24.94 11.06
N GLN A 292 -3.39 25.98 10.92
CA GLN A 292 -3.79 27.37 11.17
C GLN A 292 -4.98 27.79 10.30
N MET A 293 -4.96 27.42 9.01
CA MET A 293 -6.09 27.69 8.11
C MET A 293 -7.39 26.99 8.53
N LEU A 294 -7.30 25.75 9.02
CA LEU A 294 -8.47 25.00 9.50
C LEU A 294 -9.04 25.61 10.79
N THR A 295 -8.19 26.15 11.67
CA THR A 295 -8.66 26.81 12.90
C THR A 295 -9.32 28.17 12.67
N MET A 296 -8.95 28.90 11.61
CA MET A 296 -9.55 30.20 11.28
C MET A 296 -10.88 30.10 10.52
N SER A 297 -11.23 28.91 10.04
CA SER A 297 -12.46 28.68 9.25
C SER A 297 -13.64 28.18 10.09
N ASN A 298 -13.44 28.00 11.40
CA ASN A 298 -14.44 27.57 12.39
C ASN A 298 -14.77 28.73 13.33
#